data_AF-A0A957AQR3-F1
#
_entry.id   AF-A0A957AQR3-F1
#
_cell.length_a   1.000
_cell.length_b   1.000
_cell.length_c   1.000
_cell.angle_alpha   90.00
_cell.angle_beta   90.00
_cell.angle_gamma   90.00
#
_symmetry.space_group_name_H-M   'P 1'
#
loop_
_entity.id
_entity.type
_entity.pdbx_description
1 polymer ?
#
loop_
_entity_poly.entity_id
_entity_poly.type
_entity_poly.pdbx_seq_one_letter_code
_entity_poly.pdbx_strand_id
1 'polypeptide(L)'
;LRQKSKVLVAFGSCSYEGCIPALSNLTSRDATLRRVFLDNPSIDNPDRLLPKTLVAVREGDLTLPSFYNTVKSLDQVVDVDYYLPGCPPEPHQIWAVLQVVVAALTAGGPLPAKGSVVGIGDVAVCEECPLEKREKSVARFYRPYEVNPTPGLCLLEQGLMCLGPATVSGCGALCPQVGMGCRGCYGPLPGVLDQGARMVAAIGSAIDVSGRPGDDEEALARQVERAVETVVDPAGTFYRFSLAHSLL
;
A
#
# COMPACT_ATOMS: atom_id res chain seq x y z
N LEU A 1 -20.08 9.15 -12.32
CA LEU A 1 -20.43 7.78 -11.86
C LEU A 1 -21.29 7.83 -10.61
N ARG A 2 -20.80 8.39 -9.49
CA ARG A 2 -21.54 8.48 -8.22
C ARG A 2 -23.03 8.86 -8.34
N GLN A 3 -23.36 9.96 -9.02
CA GLN A 3 -24.74 10.43 -9.21
C GLN A 3 -25.66 9.43 -9.94
N LYS A 4 -25.09 8.49 -10.71
CA LYS A 4 -25.82 7.50 -11.51
C LYS A 4 -25.86 6.11 -10.84
N SER A 5 -25.16 5.94 -9.72
CA SER A 5 -24.94 4.64 -9.07
C SER A 5 -25.73 4.55 -7.77
N LYS A 6 -26.49 3.45 -7.59
CA LYS A 6 -27.10 3.11 -6.29
C LYS A 6 -26.04 2.73 -5.25
N VAL A 7 -25.04 1.97 -5.69
CA VAL A 7 -23.88 1.55 -4.89
C VAL A 7 -22.61 1.90 -5.66
N LEU A 8 -21.63 2.51 -5.00
CA LEU A 8 -20.29 2.75 -5.53
C LEU A 8 -19.27 2.03 -4.66
N VAL A 9 -18.45 1.21 -5.31
CA VAL A 9 -17.36 0.47 -4.65
C VAL A 9 -16.03 1.06 -5.08
N ALA A 10 -15.16 1.37 -4.12
CA ALA A 10 -13.75 1.61 -4.38
C ALA A 10 -13.10 0.26 -4.69
N PHE A 11 -13.04 -0.05 -5.99
CA PHE A 11 -12.55 -1.32 -6.50
C PHE A 11 -11.03 -1.30 -6.74
N GLY A 12 -10.29 -1.98 -5.86
CA GLY A 12 -8.83 -2.10 -5.89
C GLY A 12 -8.12 -1.02 -5.08
N SER A 13 -6.89 -1.34 -4.66
CA SER A 13 -6.03 -0.49 -3.82
C SER A 13 -5.86 0.93 -4.38
N CYS A 14 -5.83 1.12 -5.71
CA CYS A 14 -5.73 2.46 -6.30
C CYS A 14 -6.89 3.36 -5.93
N SER A 15 -8.11 2.83 -5.94
CA SER A 15 -9.31 3.60 -5.60
C SER A 15 -9.53 3.66 -4.08
N TYR A 16 -9.08 2.64 -3.34
CA TYR A 16 -9.18 2.59 -1.89
C TYR A 16 -8.17 3.52 -1.20
N GLU A 17 -6.88 3.43 -1.52
CA GLU A 17 -5.82 4.13 -0.78
C GLU A 17 -4.82 4.89 -1.69
N GLY A 18 -5.11 4.97 -3.00
CA GLY A 18 -4.27 5.65 -4.00
C GLY A 18 -3.21 4.75 -4.65
N CYS A 19 -2.79 3.66 -3.99
CA CYS A 19 -1.81 2.68 -4.49
C CYS A 19 -0.45 3.31 -4.86
N ILE A 20 0.34 2.61 -5.68
CA ILE A 20 1.66 3.03 -6.17
C ILE A 20 1.66 4.44 -6.79
N PRO A 21 0.65 4.88 -7.57
CA PRO A 21 0.61 6.25 -8.07
C PRO A 21 0.70 7.30 -6.96
N ALA A 22 0.19 7.01 -5.76
CA ALA A 22 0.22 7.93 -4.65
C ALA A 22 1.64 8.28 -4.18
N LEU A 23 2.66 7.45 -4.47
CA LEU A 23 4.06 7.78 -4.20
C LEU A 23 4.51 9.08 -4.90
N SER A 24 3.82 9.50 -5.96
CA SER A 24 4.05 10.81 -6.57
C SER A 24 3.73 11.99 -5.65
N ASN A 25 3.00 11.78 -4.55
CA ASN A 25 2.75 12.80 -3.53
C ASN A 25 4.02 13.18 -2.74
N LEU A 26 5.10 12.38 -2.82
CA LEU A 26 6.42 12.74 -2.29
C LEU A 26 7.19 13.70 -3.20
N THR A 27 6.62 14.06 -4.36
CA THR A 27 7.21 15.00 -5.31
C THR A 27 6.15 16.00 -5.78
N SER A 28 6.56 16.97 -6.60
CA SER A 28 5.63 17.94 -7.17
C SER A 28 5.22 17.53 -8.58
N ARG A 29 4.02 17.94 -8.99
CA ARG A 29 3.56 17.85 -10.38
C ARG A 29 4.62 18.33 -11.38
N ASP A 30 5.24 19.48 -11.11
CA ASP A 30 6.21 20.06 -12.02
C ASP A 30 7.47 19.19 -12.10
N ALA A 31 7.96 18.65 -10.98
CA ALA A 31 9.08 17.71 -10.98
C ALA A 31 8.74 16.42 -11.75
N THR A 32 7.53 15.87 -11.56
CA THR A 32 7.04 14.71 -12.33
C THR A 32 7.00 15.01 -13.83
N LEU A 33 6.34 16.10 -14.25
CA LEU A 33 6.19 16.45 -15.66
C LEU A 33 7.55 16.73 -16.31
N ARG A 34 8.45 17.45 -15.63
CA ARG A 34 9.81 17.67 -16.12
C ARG A 34 10.58 16.37 -16.30
N ARG A 35 10.53 15.47 -15.31
CA ARG A 35 11.23 14.18 -15.40
C ARG A 35 10.72 13.32 -16.55
N VAL A 36 9.42 13.38 -16.86
CA VAL A 36 8.79 12.59 -17.93
C VAL A 36 9.03 13.20 -19.31
N PHE A 37 8.89 14.52 -19.45
CA PHE A 37 8.84 15.18 -20.76
C PHE A 37 10.11 15.96 -21.14
N LEU A 38 11.05 16.19 -20.22
CA LEU A 38 12.25 16.98 -20.47
C LEU A 38 13.54 16.26 -20.08
N ASP A 39 13.61 15.72 -18.88
CA ASP A 39 14.88 15.33 -18.26
C ASP A 39 15.17 13.82 -18.40
N ASN A 40 14.31 13.06 -19.09
CA ASN A 40 14.53 11.64 -19.36
C ASN A 40 15.48 11.46 -20.57
N PRO A 41 16.59 10.68 -20.45
CA PRO A 41 17.61 10.59 -21.50
C PRO A 41 17.12 10.13 -22.88
N SER A 42 15.99 9.40 -22.94
CA SER A 42 15.42 8.88 -24.18
C SER A 42 14.42 9.83 -24.85
N ILE A 43 14.22 11.04 -24.32
CA ILE A 43 13.20 11.96 -24.83
C ILE A 43 13.73 12.75 -26.02
N ASP A 44 12.98 12.68 -27.12
CA ASP A 44 13.12 13.56 -28.26
C ASP A 44 12.11 14.71 -28.13
N ASN A 45 12.55 15.83 -27.57
CA ASN A 45 11.75 17.03 -27.35
C ASN A 45 12.65 18.28 -27.43
N PRO A 46 13.19 18.61 -28.62
CA PRO A 46 14.16 19.70 -28.79
C PRO A 46 13.59 21.06 -28.35
N ASP A 47 12.28 21.25 -28.55
CA ASP A 47 11.56 22.47 -28.18
C ASP A 47 11.15 22.52 -26.70
N ARG A 48 11.47 21.48 -25.93
CA ARG A 48 11.21 21.37 -24.49
C ARG A 48 9.76 21.66 -24.12
N LEU A 49 8.83 21.16 -24.93
CA LEU A 49 7.40 21.38 -24.75
C LEU A 49 6.87 20.53 -23.59
N LEU A 50 6.01 21.13 -22.77
CA LEU A 50 5.22 20.42 -21.76
C LEU A 50 3.76 20.31 -22.22
N PRO A 51 3.04 19.23 -21.84
CA PRO A 51 1.61 19.12 -22.13
C PRO A 51 0.81 20.30 -21.57
N LYS A 52 -0.12 20.82 -22.36
CA LYS A 52 -1.05 21.88 -21.98
C LYS A 52 -2.47 21.32 -21.94
N THR A 53 -3.31 21.87 -21.08
CA THR A 53 -4.73 21.48 -20.96
C THR A 53 -5.58 21.93 -22.15
N LEU A 54 -5.10 22.90 -22.93
CA LEU A 54 -5.74 23.41 -24.15
C LEU A 54 -4.67 23.78 -25.18
N VAL A 55 -4.85 23.33 -26.42
CA VAL A 55 -4.04 23.73 -27.58
C VAL A 55 -4.98 23.93 -28.77
N ALA A 56 -4.91 25.10 -29.41
CA ALA A 56 -5.64 25.36 -30.64
C ALA A 56 -4.86 24.80 -31.84
N VAL A 57 -5.52 23.97 -32.66
CA VAL A 57 -5.01 23.45 -33.94
C VAL A 57 -6.02 23.75 -35.06
N ARG A 58 -5.65 23.45 -36.31
CA ARG A 58 -6.51 23.73 -37.48
C ARG A 58 -7.88 23.02 -37.38
N GLU A 59 -7.88 21.82 -36.83
CA GLU A 59 -9.05 20.95 -36.67
C GLU A 59 -9.93 21.34 -35.47
N GLY A 60 -9.47 22.28 -34.63
CA GLY A 60 -10.19 22.76 -33.44
C GLY A 60 -9.31 22.81 -32.19
N ASP A 61 -9.95 22.97 -31.05
CA ASP A 61 -9.29 23.01 -29.75
C ASP A 61 -9.11 21.58 -29.18
N LEU A 62 -7.86 21.19 -28.93
CA LEU A 62 -7.53 19.95 -28.23
C LEU A 62 -7.43 20.20 -26.73
N THR A 63 -8.09 19.37 -25.93
CA THR A 63 -8.05 19.48 -24.46
C THR A 63 -7.43 18.27 -23.79
N LEU A 64 -6.65 18.50 -22.74
CA LEU A 64 -6.18 17.47 -21.81
C LEU A 64 -6.72 17.72 -20.40
N PRO A 65 -6.95 16.67 -19.60
CA PRO A 65 -7.32 16.84 -18.19
C PRO A 65 -6.19 17.54 -17.43
N SER A 66 -6.57 18.29 -16.40
CA SER A 66 -5.61 18.88 -15.48
C SER A 66 -4.93 17.78 -14.66
N PHE A 67 -3.61 17.81 -14.60
CA PHE A 67 -2.83 16.96 -13.71
C PHE A 67 -2.78 17.60 -12.33
N TYR A 68 -3.26 16.92 -11.29
CA TYR A 68 -3.26 17.44 -9.92
C TYR A 68 -1.88 17.33 -9.28
N ASN A 69 -1.62 18.16 -8.26
CA ASN A 69 -0.40 18.04 -7.46
C ASN A 69 -0.40 16.84 -6.51
N THR A 70 -1.57 16.26 -6.25
CA THR A 70 -1.76 15.21 -5.25
C THR A 70 -2.71 14.16 -5.79
N VAL A 71 -2.30 12.91 -5.73
CA VAL A 71 -3.15 11.74 -5.92
C VAL A 71 -4.05 11.60 -4.70
N LYS A 72 -5.34 11.39 -4.95
CA LYS A 72 -6.36 11.17 -3.94
C LYS A 72 -6.96 9.79 -4.08
N SER A 73 -7.35 9.16 -2.97
CA SER A 73 -8.25 8.01 -3.00
C SER A 73 -9.65 8.44 -3.49
N LEU A 74 -10.49 7.47 -3.86
CA LEU A 74 -11.80 7.77 -4.45
C LEU A 74 -12.74 8.45 -3.44
N ASP A 75 -12.70 8.02 -2.19
CA ASP A 75 -13.52 8.51 -1.09
C ASP A 75 -13.17 9.93 -0.62
N GLN A 76 -11.94 10.39 -0.88
CA GLN A 76 -11.53 11.78 -0.70
C GLN A 76 -12.16 12.73 -1.73
N VAL A 77 -12.81 12.20 -2.78
CA VAL A 77 -13.38 12.99 -3.87
C VAL A 77 -14.90 12.81 -3.99
N VAL A 78 -15.40 11.59 -3.77
CA VAL A 78 -16.82 11.27 -3.84
C VAL A 78 -17.22 10.28 -2.75
N ASP A 79 -18.49 10.31 -2.34
CA ASP A 79 -19.03 9.38 -1.35
C ASP A 79 -19.00 7.92 -1.84
N VAL A 80 -18.25 7.05 -1.16
CA VAL A 80 -18.08 5.62 -1.50
C VAL A 80 -18.88 4.77 -0.50
N ASP A 81 -19.49 3.69 -1.00
CA ASP A 81 -20.30 2.80 -0.16
C ASP A 81 -19.48 1.66 0.44
N TYR A 82 -18.61 1.02 -0.36
CA TYR A 82 -17.79 -0.12 0.07
C TYR A 82 -16.39 -0.08 -0.55
N TYR A 83 -15.46 -0.83 0.03
CA TYR A 83 -14.08 -0.92 -0.43
C TYR A 83 -13.72 -2.37 -0.74
N LEU A 84 -13.07 -2.62 -1.87
CA LEU A 84 -12.54 -3.94 -2.22
C LEU A 84 -11.02 -3.80 -2.44
N PRO A 85 -10.19 -4.22 -1.48
CA PRO A 85 -8.76 -3.96 -1.52
C PRO A 85 -8.02 -4.95 -2.43
N GLY A 86 -6.73 -4.67 -2.67
CA GLY A 86 -5.83 -5.51 -3.47
C GLY A 86 -5.28 -4.82 -4.71
N CYS A 87 -4.07 -5.22 -5.12
CA CYS A 87 -3.37 -4.67 -6.29
C CYS A 87 -2.87 -5.80 -7.23
N PRO A 88 -3.78 -6.51 -7.93
CA PRO A 88 -5.24 -6.35 -7.92
C PRO A 88 -5.93 -7.17 -6.80
N PRO A 89 -7.25 -6.96 -6.57
CA PRO A 89 -8.06 -7.84 -5.73
C PRO A 89 -8.10 -9.27 -6.29
N GLU A 90 -8.14 -10.29 -5.44
CA GLU A 90 -8.18 -11.68 -5.91
C GLU A 90 -9.55 -12.02 -6.54
N PRO A 91 -9.60 -12.86 -7.60
CA PRO A 91 -10.85 -13.16 -8.31
C PRO A 91 -11.98 -13.68 -7.43
N HIS A 92 -11.67 -14.52 -6.44
CA HIS A 92 -12.66 -15.06 -5.52
C HIS A 92 -13.27 -13.98 -4.62
N GLN A 93 -12.52 -12.94 -4.26
CA GLN A 93 -13.03 -11.80 -3.50
C GLN A 93 -13.95 -10.94 -4.35
N ILE A 94 -13.56 -10.67 -5.61
CA ILE A 94 -14.42 -9.96 -6.57
C ILE A 94 -15.77 -10.67 -6.68
N TRP A 95 -15.74 -12.00 -6.80
CA TRP A 95 -16.95 -12.82 -6.86
C TRP A 95 -17.77 -12.74 -5.56
N ALA A 96 -17.14 -12.82 -4.39
CA ALA A 96 -17.82 -12.71 -3.11
C ALA A 96 -18.55 -11.36 -2.96
N VAL A 97 -17.92 -10.25 -3.37
CA VAL A 97 -18.53 -8.92 -3.36
C VAL A 97 -19.72 -8.85 -4.30
N LEU A 98 -19.59 -9.38 -5.52
CA LEU A 98 -20.70 -9.43 -6.47
C LEU A 98 -21.87 -10.24 -5.92
N GLN A 99 -21.62 -11.39 -5.29
CA GLN A 99 -22.68 -12.19 -4.68
C GLN A 99 -23.41 -11.43 -3.58
N VAL A 100 -22.68 -10.77 -2.67
CA VAL A 100 -23.28 -9.99 -1.57
C VAL A 100 -24.10 -8.82 -2.12
N VAL A 101 -23.54 -8.03 -3.05
CA VAL A 101 -24.23 -6.85 -3.60
C VAL A 101 -25.42 -7.26 -4.47
N VAL A 102 -25.27 -8.27 -5.32
CA VAL A 102 -26.37 -8.75 -6.18
C VAL A 102 -27.47 -9.37 -5.33
N ALA A 103 -27.16 -10.24 -4.37
CA ALA A 103 -28.16 -10.85 -3.49
C ALA A 103 -28.92 -9.78 -2.68
N ALA A 104 -28.23 -8.76 -2.19
CA ALA A 104 -28.88 -7.65 -1.50
C ALA A 104 -29.81 -6.85 -2.42
N LEU A 105 -29.40 -6.61 -3.67
CA LEU A 105 -30.19 -5.83 -4.63
C LEU A 105 -31.35 -6.60 -5.26
N THR A 106 -31.27 -7.92 -5.40
CA THR A 106 -32.30 -8.75 -6.09
C THR A 106 -33.18 -9.54 -5.14
N ALA A 107 -32.64 -10.04 -4.03
CA ALA A 107 -33.35 -10.88 -3.07
C ALA A 107 -33.68 -10.15 -1.76
N GLY A 108 -33.35 -8.86 -1.64
CA GLY A 108 -33.60 -8.07 -0.44
C GLY A 108 -32.74 -8.47 0.77
N GLY A 109 -31.59 -9.11 0.53
CA GLY A 109 -30.62 -9.44 1.57
C GLY A 109 -30.01 -8.19 2.23
N PRO A 110 -29.49 -8.30 3.46
CA PRO A 110 -28.83 -7.18 4.13
C PRO A 110 -27.57 -6.79 3.36
N LEU A 111 -27.42 -5.49 3.09
CA LEU A 111 -26.16 -4.92 2.62
C LEU A 111 -25.17 -4.82 3.80
N PRO A 112 -23.85 -4.93 3.55
CA PRO A 112 -22.84 -4.56 4.54
C PRO A 112 -23.06 -3.13 5.04
N ALA A 113 -22.52 -2.82 6.21
CA ALA A 113 -22.51 -1.45 6.68
C ALA A 113 -21.75 -0.56 5.68
N LYS A 114 -22.23 0.65 5.46
CA LYS A 114 -21.53 1.60 4.61
C LYS A 114 -20.13 1.85 5.18
N GLY A 115 -19.13 1.89 4.30
CA GLY A 115 -17.72 1.99 4.66
C GLY A 115 -17.05 0.65 4.91
N SER A 116 -17.79 -0.47 4.88
CA SER A 116 -17.19 -1.80 5.02
C SER A 116 -16.20 -2.10 3.89
N VAL A 117 -15.07 -2.67 4.29
CA VAL A 117 -14.13 -3.32 3.38
C VAL A 117 -14.60 -4.76 3.18
N VAL A 118 -14.88 -5.14 1.94
CA VAL A 118 -15.57 -6.37 1.60
C VAL A 118 -14.62 -7.41 0.99
N GLY A 119 -14.91 -8.69 1.23
CA GLY A 119 -14.13 -9.80 0.70
C GLY A 119 -12.84 -10.11 1.47
N ILE A 120 -12.60 -9.46 2.61
CA ILE A 120 -11.42 -9.65 3.47
C ILE A 120 -11.81 -10.25 4.83
N GLY A 121 -10.81 -10.71 5.58
CA GLY A 121 -10.96 -11.02 7.01
C GLY A 121 -10.86 -9.77 7.90
N ASP A 122 -10.80 -9.97 9.21
CA ASP A 122 -10.64 -8.95 10.24
C ASP A 122 -9.30 -9.02 10.98
N VAL A 123 -8.44 -9.96 10.55
CA VAL A 123 -7.12 -10.23 11.12
C VAL A 123 -5.99 -9.83 10.18
N ALA A 124 -4.76 -9.87 10.67
CA ALA A 124 -3.60 -9.62 9.83
C ALA A 124 -3.39 -10.79 8.86
N VAL A 125 -2.82 -10.53 7.69
CA VAL A 125 -2.46 -11.58 6.71
C VAL A 125 -1.48 -12.63 7.29
N CYS A 126 -0.84 -12.31 8.43
CA CYS A 126 -0.05 -13.26 9.21
C CYS A 126 -0.84 -14.52 9.60
N GLU A 127 -2.15 -14.42 9.83
CA GLU A 127 -3.01 -15.58 10.18
C GLU A 127 -3.21 -16.54 9.01
N GLU A 128 -3.20 -16.03 7.77
CA GLU A 128 -3.25 -16.85 6.55
C GLU A 128 -1.87 -17.29 6.07
N CYS A 129 -0.80 -16.75 6.66
CA CYS A 129 0.57 -16.98 6.23
C CYS A 129 1.08 -18.34 6.73
N PRO A 130 1.49 -19.26 5.83
CA PRO A 130 1.87 -20.62 6.20
C PRO A 130 3.27 -20.73 6.81
N LEU A 131 4.04 -19.64 6.81
CA LEU A 131 5.38 -19.64 7.38
C LEU A 131 5.31 -19.74 8.92
N GLU A 132 6.17 -20.59 9.48
CA GLU A 132 6.35 -20.78 10.91
C GLU A 132 6.85 -19.47 11.54
N LYS A 133 6.19 -19.05 12.62
CA LYS A 133 6.53 -17.84 13.37
C LYS A 133 6.98 -18.30 14.75
N ARG A 134 8.16 -17.84 15.18
CA ARG A 134 8.72 -18.18 16.48
C ARG A 134 8.66 -16.94 17.37
N GLU A 135 9.79 -16.28 17.52
CA GLU A 135 9.92 -15.06 18.31
C GLU A 135 10.34 -13.92 17.39
N LYS A 136 9.59 -12.81 17.46
CA LYS A 136 9.82 -11.63 16.64
C LYS A 136 10.94 -10.79 17.25
N SER A 137 12.17 -11.20 16.99
CA SER A 137 13.37 -10.42 17.33
C SER A 137 14.22 -10.22 16.07
N VAL A 138 14.39 -8.97 15.66
CA VAL A 138 15.06 -8.58 14.41
C VAL A 138 16.22 -7.64 14.71
N ALA A 139 17.44 -8.13 14.53
CA ALA A 139 18.65 -7.33 14.75
C ALA A 139 18.92 -6.33 13.63
N ARG A 140 18.48 -6.62 12.40
CA ARG A 140 18.62 -5.76 11.22
C ARG A 140 17.66 -6.16 10.11
N PHE A 141 17.49 -5.26 9.14
CA PHE A 141 16.79 -5.55 7.90
C PHE A 141 17.76 -5.82 6.74
N TYR A 142 17.33 -6.71 5.85
CA TYR A 142 18.00 -7.06 4.60
C TYR A 142 17.11 -6.67 3.42
N ARG A 143 17.75 -6.25 2.34
CA ARG A 143 17.15 -6.17 1.02
C ARG A 143 17.00 -7.59 0.46
N PRO A 144 15.97 -7.86 -0.37
CA PRO A 144 15.73 -9.20 -0.90
C PRO A 144 16.90 -9.84 -1.66
N TYR A 145 17.86 -9.06 -2.17
CA TYR A 145 19.03 -9.55 -2.89
C TYR A 145 20.24 -9.84 -1.98
N GLU A 146 20.20 -9.45 -0.71
CA GLU A 146 21.34 -9.58 0.22
C GLU A 146 21.38 -10.93 0.94
N VAL A 147 20.23 -11.62 1.04
CA VAL A 147 20.09 -12.84 1.82
C VAL A 147 19.14 -13.81 1.13
N ASN A 148 19.48 -15.10 1.19
CA ASN A 148 18.55 -16.18 0.84
C ASN A 148 17.84 -16.62 2.11
N PRO A 149 16.52 -16.37 2.26
CA PRO A 149 15.80 -16.80 3.45
C PRO A 149 15.76 -18.32 3.56
N THR A 150 15.80 -18.79 4.80
CA THR A 150 15.53 -20.18 5.12
C THR A 150 14.05 -20.48 4.82
N PRO A 151 13.75 -21.48 3.96
CA PRO A 151 12.38 -21.83 3.61
C PRO A 151 11.54 -22.22 4.83
N GLY A 152 10.24 -21.93 4.78
CA GLY A 152 9.28 -22.31 5.83
C GLY A 152 9.27 -21.41 7.06
N LEU A 153 10.27 -20.54 7.26
CA LEU A 153 10.34 -19.62 8.39
C LEU A 153 9.83 -18.23 8.03
N CYS A 154 9.27 -17.52 9.02
CA CYS A 154 8.80 -16.15 8.88
C CYS A 154 9.88 -15.24 8.29
N LEU A 155 9.56 -14.56 7.18
CA LEU A 155 10.52 -13.68 6.51
C LEU A 155 10.88 -12.45 7.37
N LEU A 156 9.91 -11.92 8.14
CA LEU A 156 10.14 -10.76 9.00
C LEU A 156 11.17 -11.07 10.09
N GLU A 157 11.06 -12.25 10.73
CA GLU A 157 11.98 -12.71 11.78
C GLU A 157 13.40 -12.94 11.24
N GLN A 158 13.52 -13.19 9.93
CA GLN A 158 14.81 -13.32 9.24
C GLN A 158 15.39 -11.96 8.78
N GLY A 159 14.75 -10.85 9.17
CA GLY A 159 15.16 -9.51 8.76
C GLY A 159 14.72 -9.10 7.36
N LEU A 160 13.87 -9.88 6.67
CA LEU A 160 13.29 -9.44 5.39
C LEU A 160 12.03 -8.62 5.65
N MET A 161 12.04 -7.38 5.18
CA MET A 161 10.92 -6.46 5.37
C MET A 161 9.60 -7.03 4.81
N CYS A 162 8.60 -7.21 5.68
CA CYS A 162 7.33 -7.84 5.36
C CYS A 162 6.19 -7.09 6.05
N LEU A 163 5.28 -6.49 5.28
CA LEU A 163 4.17 -5.66 5.79
C LEU A 163 3.01 -6.49 6.37
N GLY A 164 3.15 -7.81 6.45
CA GLY A 164 2.06 -8.69 6.87
C GLY A 164 1.39 -8.31 8.19
N PRO A 165 2.14 -7.95 9.26
CA PRO A 165 1.55 -7.53 10.53
C PRO A 165 0.67 -6.28 10.47
N ALA A 166 0.82 -5.45 9.43
CA ALA A 166 0.06 -4.22 9.22
C ALA A 166 -0.93 -4.33 8.05
N THR A 167 -1.09 -5.52 7.46
CA THR A 167 -1.92 -5.75 6.28
C THR A 167 -3.05 -6.69 6.63
N VAL A 168 -4.29 -6.34 6.26
CA VAL A 168 -5.45 -7.20 6.50
C VAL A 168 -5.41 -8.47 5.64
N SER A 169 -6.01 -9.54 6.17
CA SER A 169 -6.09 -10.85 5.51
C SER A 169 -7.08 -10.86 4.34
N GLY A 170 -7.05 -11.90 3.50
CA GLY A 170 -7.96 -12.09 2.36
C GLY A 170 -7.25 -12.39 1.05
N CYS A 171 -5.95 -12.14 0.96
CA CYS A 171 -5.16 -12.50 -0.23
C CYS A 171 -4.63 -13.94 -0.17
N GLY A 172 -4.74 -14.64 0.97
CA GLY A 172 -4.17 -15.97 1.15
C GLY A 172 -2.65 -15.98 1.32
N ALA A 173 -2.05 -14.84 1.67
CA ALA A 173 -0.61 -14.69 1.90
C ALA A 173 0.26 -15.22 0.74
N LEU A 174 -0.08 -14.89 -0.51
CA LEU A 174 0.61 -15.42 -1.70
C LEU A 174 2.10 -15.04 -1.77
N CYS A 175 2.48 -13.82 -1.39
CA CYS A 175 3.88 -13.39 -1.53
C CYS A 175 4.82 -14.21 -0.62
N PRO A 176 4.53 -14.39 0.69
CA PRO A 176 5.39 -15.19 1.56
C PRO A 176 5.58 -16.64 1.11
N GLN A 177 4.58 -17.23 0.44
CA GLN A 177 4.66 -18.60 -0.10
C GLN A 177 5.76 -18.77 -1.16
N VAL A 178 6.12 -17.68 -1.85
CA VAL A 178 7.18 -17.66 -2.87
C VAL A 178 8.44 -16.96 -2.35
N GLY A 179 8.62 -16.86 -1.03
CA GLY A 179 9.81 -16.28 -0.40
C GLY A 179 9.88 -14.75 -0.44
N MET A 180 8.77 -14.08 -0.75
CA MET A 180 8.71 -12.62 -0.82
C MET A 180 7.90 -12.04 0.35
N GLY A 181 8.47 -11.07 1.06
CA GLY A 181 7.74 -10.34 2.10
C GLY A 181 6.45 -9.71 1.57
N CYS A 182 5.38 -9.74 2.37
CA CYS A 182 4.15 -9.04 2.04
C CYS A 182 4.43 -7.56 1.78
N ARG A 183 3.78 -7.00 0.75
CA ARG A 183 4.00 -5.61 0.32
C ARG A 183 2.91 -4.65 0.79
N GLY A 184 1.87 -5.13 1.44
CA GLY A 184 0.81 -4.28 2.01
C GLY A 184 -0.30 -3.85 1.07
N CYS A 185 -0.46 -4.46 -0.11
CA CYS A 185 -1.42 -4.01 -1.11
C CYS A 185 -2.90 -4.20 -0.76
N TYR A 186 -3.22 -4.89 0.34
CA TYR A 186 -4.59 -5.08 0.82
C TYR A 186 -5.02 -4.01 1.84
N GLY A 187 -4.11 -3.12 2.20
CA GLY A 187 -4.40 -2.02 3.11
C GLY A 187 -4.44 -2.43 4.58
N PRO A 188 -4.84 -1.49 5.45
CA PRO A 188 -4.76 -1.63 6.90
C PRO A 188 -5.80 -2.60 7.46
N LEU A 189 -5.55 -3.04 8.70
CA LEU A 189 -6.51 -3.74 9.53
C LEU A 189 -7.74 -2.86 9.84
N PRO A 190 -8.90 -3.46 10.17
CA PRO A 190 -10.04 -2.70 10.66
C PRO A 190 -9.68 -1.79 11.84
N GLY A 191 -10.07 -0.52 11.75
CA GLY A 191 -9.78 0.50 12.78
C GLY A 191 -8.38 1.11 12.74
N VAL A 192 -7.51 0.66 11.82
CA VAL A 192 -6.20 1.28 11.59
C VAL A 192 -6.34 2.36 10.52
N LEU A 193 -6.05 3.60 10.88
CA LEU A 193 -6.16 4.76 9.97
C LEU A 193 -5.00 4.84 8.98
N ASP A 194 -3.80 4.48 9.42
CA ASP A 194 -2.57 4.61 8.65
C ASP A 194 -1.79 3.30 8.72
N GLN A 195 -1.73 2.61 7.58
CA GLN A 195 -1.02 1.36 7.44
C GLN A 195 0.49 1.52 7.68
N GLY A 196 1.08 2.59 7.16
CA GLY A 196 2.52 2.82 7.26
C GLY A 196 2.92 3.10 8.70
N ALA A 197 2.18 3.96 9.41
CA ALA A 197 2.38 4.21 10.84
C ALA A 197 2.17 2.93 11.68
N ARG A 198 1.16 2.11 11.34
CA ARG A 198 0.96 0.81 11.99
C ARG A 198 2.15 -0.13 11.76
N MET A 199 2.74 -0.11 10.57
CA MET A 199 3.91 -0.91 10.27
C MET A 199 5.15 -0.42 11.03
N VAL A 200 5.35 0.90 11.14
CA VAL A 200 6.42 1.48 11.96
C VAL A 200 6.29 1.02 13.40
N ALA A 201 5.08 1.05 13.98
CA ALA A 201 4.84 0.55 15.34
C ALA A 201 5.13 -0.95 15.46
N ALA A 202 4.73 -1.76 14.47
CA ALA A 202 5.00 -3.20 14.45
C ALA A 202 6.50 -3.51 14.38
N ILE A 203 7.26 -2.77 13.57
CA ILE A 203 8.72 -2.91 13.47
C ILE A 203 9.40 -2.47 14.75
N GLY A 204 9.00 -1.34 15.32
CA GLY A 204 9.54 -0.87 16.60
C GLY A 204 9.41 -1.91 17.71
N SER A 205 8.31 -2.68 17.71
CA SER A 205 8.10 -3.79 18.65
C SER A 205 8.87 -5.08 18.31
N ALA A 206 9.38 -5.22 17.09
CA ALA A 206 10.08 -6.41 16.62
C ALA A 206 11.61 -6.25 16.58
N ILE A 207 12.13 -5.02 16.69
CA ILE A 207 13.56 -4.78 16.74
C ILE A 207 14.13 -5.38 18.02
N ASP A 208 15.22 -6.13 17.85
CA ASP A 208 15.93 -6.74 18.97
C ASP A 208 16.51 -5.65 19.88
N VAL A 209 15.95 -5.56 21.09
CA VAL A 209 16.42 -4.69 22.18
C VAL A 209 16.96 -5.52 23.35
N SER A 210 17.34 -6.77 23.11
CA SER A 210 17.98 -7.59 24.14
C SER A 210 19.34 -6.98 24.51
N GLY A 211 19.40 -6.44 25.73
CA GLY A 211 20.62 -5.89 26.30
C GLY A 211 21.56 -6.98 26.80
N ARG A 212 22.86 -6.73 26.72
CA ARG A 212 23.89 -7.50 27.42
C ARG A 212 24.00 -7.00 28.87
N PRO A 213 24.46 -7.84 29.81
CA PRO A 213 24.74 -7.39 31.17
C PRO A 213 25.71 -6.19 31.14
N GLY A 214 25.24 -5.03 31.62
CA GLY A 214 26.00 -3.78 31.66
C GLY A 214 25.67 -2.76 30.56
N ASP A 215 24.75 -3.06 29.63
CA ASP A 215 24.29 -2.07 28.66
C ASP A 215 23.51 -0.94 29.35
N ASP A 216 23.84 0.30 28.99
CA ASP A 216 23.07 1.48 29.36
C ASP A 216 21.99 1.80 28.31
N GLU A 217 21.12 2.74 28.64
CA GLU A 217 20.02 3.16 27.75
C GLU A 217 20.54 3.68 26.40
N GLU A 218 21.71 4.32 26.39
CA GLU A 218 22.33 4.86 25.20
C GLU A 218 22.87 3.75 24.27
N ALA A 219 23.41 2.66 24.83
CA ALA A 219 23.82 1.48 24.08
C ALA A 219 22.64 0.80 23.40
N LEU A 220 21.50 0.68 24.09
CA LEU A 220 20.26 0.15 23.55
C LEU A 220 19.69 1.05 22.44
N ALA A 221 19.67 2.37 22.65
CA ALA A 221 19.24 3.34 21.64
C ALA A 221 20.07 3.22 20.35
N ARG A 222 21.40 3.16 20.47
CA ARG A 222 22.29 2.94 19.31
C ARG A 222 22.04 1.62 18.58
N GLN A 223 21.61 0.57 19.29
CA GLN A 223 21.25 -0.70 18.67
C GLN A 223 19.99 -0.58 17.82
N VAL A 224 18.96 0.09 18.34
CA VAL A 224 17.73 0.38 17.59
C VAL A 224 18.04 1.22 16.36
N GLU A 225 18.83 2.29 16.51
CA GLU A 225 19.24 3.15 15.39
C GLU A 225 19.93 2.35 14.28
N ARG A 226 20.91 1.50 14.63
CA ARG A 226 21.59 0.64 13.64
C ARG A 226 20.62 -0.27 12.89
N ALA A 227 19.60 -0.81 13.57
CA ALA A 227 18.59 -1.63 12.91
C ALA A 227 17.71 -0.79 11.96
N VAL A 228 17.25 0.38 12.41
CA VAL A 228 16.41 1.29 11.62
C VAL A 228 17.14 1.84 10.39
N GLU A 229 18.43 2.18 10.52
CA GLU A 229 19.26 2.67 9.42
C GLU A 229 19.37 1.69 8.25
N THR A 230 19.15 0.39 8.48
CA THR A 230 19.11 -0.61 7.41
C THR A 230 17.83 -0.55 6.56
N VAL A 231 16.82 0.22 6.97
CA VAL A 231 15.61 0.49 6.18
C VAL A 231 15.87 1.63 5.21
N VAL A 232 16.33 1.28 4.00
CA VAL A 232 16.81 2.23 2.97
C VAL A 232 15.76 3.25 2.51
N ASP A 233 14.49 2.86 2.40
CA ASP A 233 13.41 3.70 1.88
C ASP A 233 12.13 3.47 2.69
N PRO A 234 12.01 4.09 3.88
CA PRO A 234 10.84 3.90 4.74
C PRO A 234 9.54 4.33 4.07
N ALA A 235 9.56 5.44 3.32
CA ALA A 235 8.37 5.97 2.66
C ALA A 235 7.86 5.02 1.56
N GLY A 236 8.72 4.62 0.61
CA GLY A 236 8.35 3.68 -0.45
C GLY A 236 8.14 2.24 0.03
N THR A 237 8.58 1.91 1.25
CA THR A 237 8.35 0.60 1.87
C THR A 237 7.01 0.55 2.61
N PHE A 238 6.76 1.51 3.52
CA PHE A 238 5.61 1.48 4.42
C PHE A 238 4.34 2.07 3.80
N TYR A 239 4.48 2.97 2.82
CA TYR A 239 3.37 3.67 2.19
C TYR A 239 3.22 3.34 0.70
N ARG A 240 3.80 2.22 0.25
CA ARG A 240 3.83 1.82 -1.17
C ARG A 240 2.46 1.84 -1.84
N PHE A 241 1.41 1.50 -1.08
CA PHE A 241 0.05 1.39 -1.59
C PHE A 241 -0.93 2.38 -0.96
N SER A 242 -0.52 3.11 0.08
CA SER A 242 -1.45 3.80 0.97
C SER A 242 -1.11 5.27 1.23
N LEU A 243 -0.12 5.83 0.53
CA LEU A 243 0.34 7.20 0.79
C LEU A 243 -0.76 8.26 0.66
N ALA A 244 -1.70 8.11 -0.29
CA ALA A 244 -2.76 9.11 -0.48
C ALA A 244 -3.76 9.16 0.68
N HIS A 245 -3.88 8.06 1.43
CA HIS A 245 -4.78 7.94 2.58
C HIS A 245 -3.99 7.94 3.92
N SER A 246 -2.71 8.27 3.88
CA SER A 246 -1.86 8.36 5.08
C SER A 246 -2.06 9.67 5.85
N LEU A 247 -1.46 9.74 7.04
CA LEU A 247 -1.44 10.95 7.88
C LEU A 247 -0.34 11.97 7.48
N LEU A 248 0.48 11.65 6.47
CA LEU A 248 1.60 12.47 6.00
C LEU A 248 1.19 13.60 5.05
#